data_AF-A0A2A5T2E2-F1
#
_entry.id   AF-A0A2A5T2E2-F1
#
_cell.length_a   1.000
_cell.length_b   1.000
_cell.length_c   1.000
_cell.angle_alpha   90.00
_cell.angle_beta   90.00
_cell.angle_gamma   90.00
#
_symmetry.space_group_name_H-M   'P 1'
#
loop_
_entity.id
_entity.type
_entity.pdbx_description
1 polymer ?
#
loop_
_entity_poly.entity_id
_entity_poly.type
_entity_poly.pdbx_seq_one_letter_code
_entity_poly.pdbx_strand_id
1 'polypeptide(L)' 'MTFWIDVLAIKAWDFLRHYGHNEREFIFSDAAIETAVMVKGTFKIPPRGLKGFLNSGFTLLNVPLKSPIIHLHLH' A
#
# COMPACT_ATOMS: atom_id res chain seq x y z
N MET A 1 16.39 9.82 6.06
CA MET A 1 15.95 9.57 4.67
C MET A 1 14.71 10.38 4.41
N THR A 2 14.68 11.08 3.29
CA THR A 2 13.52 11.90 2.88
C THR A 2 12.80 11.14 1.78
N PHE A 3 11.49 10.91 1.96
CA PHE A 3 10.64 10.24 0.99
C PHE A 3 9.74 11.26 0.31
N TRP A 4 9.69 11.19 -1.01
CA TRP A 4 8.76 11.97 -1.83
C TRP A 4 7.89 10.98 -2.60
N ILE A 5 6.58 11.17 -2.58
CA ILE A 5 5.64 10.38 -3.38
C ILE A 5 5.05 11.29 -4.44
N ASP A 6 5.13 10.87 -5.69
CA ASP A 6 4.57 11.60 -6.81
C ASP A 6 3.04 11.67 -6.73
N VAL A 7 2.45 12.80 -7.15
CA VAL A 7 1.00 13.00 -7.09
C VAL A 7 0.24 12.04 -8.02
N LEU A 8 0.83 11.66 -9.16
CA LEU A 8 0.26 10.64 -10.04
C LEU A 8 0.37 9.25 -9.39
N ALA A 9 1.44 8.98 -8.64
CA ALA A 9 1.54 7.75 -7.86
C ALA A 9 0.48 7.69 -6.76
N ILE A 10 0.17 8.80 -6.07
CA ILE A 10 -0.94 8.89 -5.11
C ILE A 10 -2.28 8.62 -5.80
N LYS A 11 -2.52 9.24 -6.96
CA LYS A 11 -3.75 9.02 -7.75
C LYS A 11 -3.88 7.59 -8.28
N ALA A 12 -2.77 6.99 -8.69
CA ALA A 12 -2.73 5.59 -9.13
C ALA A 12 -2.89 4.61 -7.96
N TRP A 13 -2.52 5.03 -6.75
CA TRP A 13 -2.79 4.30 -5.51
C TRP A 13 -4.29 4.30 -5.16
N ASP A 14 -4.97 5.40 -5.44
CA ASP A 14 -6.40 5.62 -5.17
C ASP A 14 -7.29 5.27 -6.37
N PHE A 15 -7.40 3.98 -6.68
CA PHE A 15 -8.59 3.51 -7.36
C PHE A 15 -8.82 2.06 -6.99
N LEU A 16 -9.81 1.83 -6.12
CA LEU A 16 -10.69 0.69 -6.21
C LEU A 16 -11.90 0.89 -5.34
N ARG A 17 -13.04 0.89 -6.03
CA ARG A 17 -14.37 0.85 -5.47
C ARG A 17 -14.40 0.09 -4.14
N HIS A 18 -14.90 0.75 -3.11
CA HIS A 18 -15.56 0.06 -2.01
C HIS A 18 -16.68 -0.80 -2.62
N TYR A 19 -16.45 -2.10 -2.81
CA TYR A 19 -17.54 -3.00 -3.17
C TYR A 19 -18.12 -3.56 -1.87
N GLY A 20 -19.22 -2.95 -1.43
CA GLY A 20 -20.03 -3.46 -0.33
C GLY A 20 -19.79 -2.82 1.04
N HIS A 21 -20.76 -3.09 1.92
CA HIS A 21 -20.92 -2.55 3.27
C HIS A 21 -19.72 -2.83 4.21
N ASN A 22 -18.86 -3.79 3.84
CA ASN A 22 -17.76 -4.24 4.66
C ASN A 22 -16.44 -3.70 4.10
N GLU A 23 -15.82 -2.83 4.89
CA GLU A 23 -14.45 -2.31 4.83
C GLU A 23 -13.32 -3.38 4.81
N ARG A 24 -13.64 -4.63 4.44
CA ARG A 24 -12.73 -5.78 4.40
C ARG A 24 -12.27 -6.16 3.00
N GLU A 25 -12.91 -5.65 1.94
CA GLU A 25 -12.55 -5.95 0.56
C GLU A 25 -12.08 -4.67 -0.16
N PHE A 26 -10.87 -4.24 0.17
CA PHE A 26 -10.14 -3.30 -0.68
C PHE A 26 -9.51 -4.09 -1.81
N ILE A 27 -9.91 -3.79 -3.03
CA ILE A 27 -9.12 -4.20 -4.20
C ILE A 27 -8.03 -3.11 -4.36
N PHE A 28 -6.85 -3.43 -4.87
CA PHE A 28 -5.78 -2.45 -5.13
C PHE A 28 -5.34 -2.47 -6.59
N SER A 29 -4.90 -1.33 -7.11
CA SER A 29 -4.36 -1.24 -8.46
C SER A 29 -3.05 -2.02 -8.56
N ASP A 30 -2.73 -2.51 -9.76
CA ASP A 30 -1.47 -3.21 -10.00
C ASP A 30 -0.27 -2.36 -9.57
N ALA A 31 -0.33 -1.04 -9.82
CA ALA A 31 0.69 -0.08 -9.38
C ALA A 31 0.86 -0.04 -7.84
N ALA A 32 -0.23 -0.12 -7.07
CA ALA A 32 -0.16 -0.15 -5.61
C ALA A 32 0.43 -1.49 -5.10
N ILE A 33 0.08 -2.61 -5.75
CA ILE A 33 0.63 -3.93 -5.42
C ILE A 33 2.12 -3.99 -5.75
N GLU A 34 2.51 -3.60 -6.96
CA GLU A 34 3.90 -3.54 -7.41
C GLU A 34 4.73 -2.66 -6.47
N THR A 35 4.25 -1.47 -6.13
CA THR A 35 4.98 -0.58 -5.21
C THR A 35 5.14 -1.20 -3.83
N ALA A 36 4.11 -1.87 -3.29
CA ALA A 36 4.23 -2.55 -2.01
C ALA A 36 5.25 -3.71 -2.05
N VAL A 37 5.33 -4.45 -3.16
CA VAL A 37 6.36 -5.48 -3.39
C VAL A 37 7.75 -4.87 -3.52
N MET A 38 7.88 -3.75 -4.23
CA MET A 38 9.15 -3.02 -4.38
C MET A 38 9.66 -2.52 -3.02
N VAL A 39 8.81 -1.88 -2.22
CA VAL A 39 9.16 -1.41 -0.87
C VAL A 39 9.58 -2.58 0.02
N LYS A 40 8.85 -3.70 -0.04
CA LYS A 40 9.22 -4.93 0.68
C LYS A 40 10.63 -5.39 0.32
N GLY A 41 10.96 -5.42 -0.98
CA GLY A 41 12.26 -5.85 -1.49
C GLY A 41 13.40 -4.89 -1.11
N THR A 42 13.22 -3.59 -1.35
CA THR A 42 14.24 -2.55 -1.10
C THR A 42 14.60 -2.44 0.38
N PHE A 43 13.61 -2.46 1.27
CA PHE A 43 13.82 -2.33 2.70
C PHE A 43 13.93 -3.67 3.44
N LYS A 44 13.85 -4.79 2.72
CA LYS A 44 13.86 -6.15 3.28
C LYS A 44 12.85 -6.33 4.42
N ILE A 45 11.67 -5.72 4.28
CA ILE A 45 10.64 -5.70 5.33
C ILE A 45 9.93 -7.06 5.38
N PRO A 46 9.74 -7.65 6.57
CA PRO A 46 8.93 -8.86 6.70
C PRO A 46 7.47 -8.59 6.28
N PRO A 47 6.77 -9.53 5.63
CA PRO A 47 5.39 -9.32 5.15
C PRO A 47 4.42 -8.79 6.23
N ARG A 48 4.60 -9.25 7.47
CA ARG A 48 3.81 -8.86 8.64
C ARG A 48 4.00 -7.38 9.03
N GLY A 49 5.16 -6.79 8.74
CA GLY A 49 5.48 -5.40 9.05
C GLY A 49 5.18 -4.42 7.92
N LEU A 50 5.00 -4.91 6.69
CA LEU A 50 4.83 -4.06 5.50
C LEU A 50 3.59 -3.16 5.60
N LYS A 51 2.46 -3.70 6.05
CA LYS A 51 1.22 -2.94 6.27
C LYS A 51 1.43 -1.78 7.26
N GLY A 52 2.05 -2.06 8.40
CA GLY A 52 2.35 -1.04 9.41
C GLY A 52 3.32 0.01 8.90
N PHE A 53 4.38 -0.41 8.20
CA PHE A 53 5.35 0.49 7.61
C PHE A 53 4.73 1.45 6.58
N LEU A 54 3.94 0.92 5.64
CA LEU A 54 3.27 1.72 4.62
C LEU A 54 2.26 2.69 5.24
N ASN A 55 1.41 2.23 6.17
CA ASN A 55 0.45 3.11 6.85
C ASN A 55 1.12 4.24 7.64
N SER A 56 2.23 3.95 8.32
CA SER A 56 3.03 4.97 9.01
C SER A 56 3.63 5.97 8.02
N GLY A 57 4.11 5.50 6.86
CA GLY A 57 4.58 6.38 5.78
C GLY A 57 3.48 7.28 5.23
N PHE A 58 2.28 6.75 4.98
CA PHE A 58 1.13 7.54 4.53
C PHE A 58 0.70 8.59 5.55
N THR A 59 0.68 8.22 6.83
CA THR A 59 0.39 9.15 7.93
C THR A 59 1.42 10.26 8.00
N LEU A 60 2.71 9.93 7.88
CA LEU A 60 3.81 10.91 7.88
C LEU A 60 3.71 11.88 6.70
N LEU A 61 3.25 11.41 5.55
CA LEU A 61 3.04 12.20 4.34
C LEU A 61 1.68 12.91 4.29
N ASN A 62 0.84 12.74 5.32
CA ASN A 62 -0.52 13.28 5.40
C ASN A 62 -1.38 12.95 4.15
N VAL A 63 -1.21 11.75 3.60
CA VAL A 63 -1.99 11.25 2.47
C VAL A 63 -3.04 10.24 2.93
N PRO A 64 -4.31 10.33 2.50
CA PRO A 64 -5.39 9.46 2.95
C PRO A 64 -5.38 8.09 2.25
N LEU A 65 -4.20 7.45 2.16
CA LEU A 65 -4.02 6.16 1.48
C LEU A 65 -4.06 4.99 2.48
N LYS A 66 -4.45 3.81 1.99
CA LYS A 66 -4.42 2.55 2.76
C LYS A 66 -3.40 1.59 2.15
N SER A 67 -2.70 0.85 3.01
CA SER A 67 -1.77 -0.19 2.56
C SER A 67 -2.51 -1.42 2.00
N PRO A 68 -2.06 -2.00 0.87
CA PRO A 68 -2.53 -3.30 0.42
C PRO A 68 -2.15 -4.41 1.42
N ILE A 69 -3.07 -5.35 1.64
CA ILE A 69 -2.77 -6.58 2.38
C ILE A 69 -2.17 -7.56 1.36
N ILE A 70 -0.84 -7.67 1.33
CA ILE A 70 -0.19 -8.76 0.61
C ILE A 70 -0.31 -10.01 1.47
N HIS A 71 -1.41 -10.74 1.32
CA HIS A 71 -1.47 -12.11 1.82
C HIS A 71 -0.67 -12.97 0.85
N LEU A 72 0.63 -13.15 1.14
CA LEU A 72 1.44 -14.15 0.45
C LEU A 72 0.84 -15.51 0.77
N HIS A 73 -0.06 -15.99 -0.07
CA HIS A 73 -0.37 -17.41 -0.16
C HIS A 73 0.85 -18.05 -0.84
N LEU A 74 1.92 -18.23 -0.05
CA LEU A 74 2.97 -19.18 -0.39
C LEU A 74 2.36 -20.56 -0.14
N HIS A 75 1.88 -21.19 -1.22
CA HIS A 75 1.76 -22.64 -1.29
C HIS A 75 2.95 -23.17 -2.07
#